data_AF-A0AAV1GBE7-F1
#
_entry.id   AF-A0AAV1GBE7-F1
#
_cell.length_a   1.000
_cell.length_b   1.000
_cell.length_c   1.000
_cell.angle_alpha   90.00
_cell.angle_beta   90.00
_cell.angle_gamma   90.00
#
_symmetry.space_group_name_H-M   'P 1'
#
loop_
_entity.id
_entity.type
_entity.pdbx_description
1 polymer ?
#
loop_
_entity_poly.entity_id
_entity_poly.type
_entity_poly.pdbx_seq_one_letter_code
_entity_poly.pdbx_strand_id
1 'polypeptide(L)'
;MLNSWDKWMAKKHRKVRERCQKGIPPSLRGRAWLYLSGGKVRREQNQGKFQELDDQPGDPKWVDIIERDLHRQFPFHEMFAARGGHGQQDLFRVLKAYTLHRPEEGYCQAQAPIAAVLLMHMPAEDAFWVLVQICEKYLPGYYSTGLEAIQLDGEILYALLRRVSPVAHRHLKKHKLEPILYMTEWFMCAFSRTLPWASVLRVWDMFLCEGVKILFRVGLVLLKSMLGSQEKLKTCQGLYETMELLRAIQPQYMQESFLVHEVIVLEVSEKDIEKEHHAQLKRWKESRGDLNCKSPPRMHGAKAIMTADPPSRQDLRQRPTIIVESPLTPKTDEVRVGDTMGTRETKEDKEKKTILPSPEIVNPYLPPSEPSPLLNHVTPQGSKESLSSAEHDTYL
;
A
#
# COMPACT_ATOMS: atom_id res chain seq x y z
N MET A 1 -15.00 -1.73 -13.01
CA MET A 1 -13.57 -1.87 -13.36
C MET A 1 -13.04 -3.23 -12.91
N LEU A 2 -13.04 -3.52 -11.60
CA LEU A 2 -12.54 -4.78 -11.03
C LEU A 2 -13.24 -6.04 -11.58
N ASN A 3 -14.52 -5.96 -11.95
CA ASN A 3 -15.27 -7.09 -12.53
C ASN A 3 -14.81 -7.47 -13.96
N SER A 4 -13.98 -6.65 -14.59
CA SER A 4 -13.45 -6.89 -15.95
C SER A 4 -11.99 -6.46 -16.01
N TRP A 5 -11.23 -6.85 -14.99
CA TRP A 5 -9.88 -6.36 -14.73
C TRP A 5 -8.93 -6.57 -15.92
N ASP A 6 -8.95 -7.76 -16.50
CA ASP A 6 -8.25 -8.15 -17.74
C ASP A 6 -8.47 -7.12 -18.87
N LYS A 7 -9.73 -6.79 -19.17
CA LYS A 7 -10.09 -5.86 -20.23
C LYS A 7 -9.61 -4.44 -19.93
N TRP A 8 -9.75 -4.01 -18.68
CA TRP A 8 -9.35 -2.67 -18.25
C TRP A 8 -7.83 -2.49 -18.29
N MET A 9 -7.07 -3.51 -17.86
CA MET A 9 -5.61 -3.46 -17.88
C MET A 9 -5.05 -3.60 -19.30
N ALA A 10 -5.68 -4.38 -20.17
CA ALA A 10 -5.27 -4.49 -21.57
C ALA A 10 -5.58 -3.21 -22.38
N LYS A 11 -6.81 -2.69 -22.30
CA LYS A 11 -7.30 -1.63 -23.21
C LYS A 11 -7.39 -0.24 -22.59
N LYS A 12 -7.43 -0.12 -21.27
CA LYS A 12 -7.73 1.13 -20.55
C LYS A 12 -6.76 1.42 -19.39
N HIS A 13 -5.54 0.89 -19.45
CA HIS A 13 -4.53 1.05 -18.38
C HIS A 13 -4.27 2.52 -18.02
N ARG A 14 -4.24 3.43 -18.99
CA ARG A 14 -4.09 4.87 -18.73
C ARG A 14 -5.18 5.39 -17.80
N LYS A 15 -6.43 4.96 -18.00
CA LYS A 15 -7.55 5.35 -17.13
C LYS A 15 -7.44 4.73 -15.74
N VAL A 16 -6.93 3.50 -15.62
CA VAL A 16 -6.65 2.88 -14.32
C VAL A 16 -5.63 3.73 -13.56
N ARG A 17 -4.52 4.07 -14.21
CA ARG A 17 -3.48 4.95 -13.66
C ARG A 17 -4.04 6.29 -13.19
N GLU A 18 -4.80 6.99 -14.02
CA GLU A 18 -5.44 8.27 -13.65
C GLU A 18 -6.34 8.13 -12.41
N ARG A 19 -7.03 7.00 -12.24
CA ARG A 19 -7.88 6.76 -11.06
C ARG A 19 -7.04 6.51 -9.81
N CYS A 20 -5.93 5.78 -9.91
CA CYS A 20 -4.99 5.59 -8.81
C CYS A 20 -4.32 6.91 -8.39
N GLN A 21 -3.99 7.77 -9.36
CA GLN A 21 -3.45 9.12 -9.13
C GLN A 21 -4.48 10.11 -8.57
N LYS A 22 -5.79 9.87 -8.78
CA LYS A 22 -6.84 10.65 -8.13
C LYS A 22 -7.09 10.23 -6.68
N GLY A 23 -7.02 8.94 -6.38
CA GLY A 23 -7.45 8.40 -5.09
C GLY A 23 -8.32 7.18 -5.27
N ILE A 24 -7.91 6.04 -4.71
CA ILE A 24 -8.78 4.88 -4.61
C ILE A 24 -9.74 5.10 -3.42
N PRO A 25 -11.06 4.94 -3.59
CA PRO A 25 -11.98 5.05 -2.46
C PRO A 25 -11.65 4.04 -1.35
N PRO A 26 -11.75 4.41 -0.05
CA PRO A 26 -11.40 3.52 1.05
C PRO A 26 -12.06 2.13 0.98
N SER A 27 -13.36 2.08 0.66
CA SER A 27 -14.13 0.83 0.53
C SER A 27 -13.68 -0.10 -0.61
N LEU A 28 -12.92 0.42 -1.58
CA LEU A 28 -12.40 -0.34 -2.71
C LEU A 28 -10.91 -0.66 -2.59
N ARG A 29 -10.20 -0.06 -1.64
CA ARG A 29 -8.74 -0.09 -1.55
C ARG A 29 -8.19 -1.50 -1.41
N GLY A 30 -8.67 -2.29 -0.43
CA GLY A 30 -8.22 -3.66 -0.22
C GLY A 30 -8.31 -4.51 -1.49
N ARG A 31 -9.47 -4.48 -2.16
CA ARG A 31 -9.68 -5.18 -3.43
C ARG A 31 -8.80 -4.61 -4.53
N ALA A 32 -8.74 -3.30 -4.71
CA ALA A 32 -7.95 -2.70 -5.78
C ALA A 32 -6.46 -3.01 -5.64
N TRP A 33 -5.92 -2.93 -4.43
CA TRP A 33 -4.52 -3.27 -4.14
C TRP A 33 -4.22 -4.74 -4.41
N LEU A 34 -5.11 -5.65 -4.02
CA LEU A 34 -4.99 -7.09 -4.32
C LEU A 34 -4.93 -7.37 -5.84
N TYR A 35 -5.68 -6.62 -6.64
CA TYR A 35 -5.66 -6.75 -8.10
C TYR A 35 -4.45 -6.07 -8.74
N LEU A 36 -4.06 -4.88 -8.27
CA LEU A 36 -2.93 -4.11 -8.78
C LEU A 36 -1.60 -4.82 -8.52
N SER A 37 -1.43 -5.42 -7.34
CA SER A 37 -0.23 -6.16 -6.97
C SER A 37 -0.06 -7.47 -7.73
N GLY A 38 -1.13 -8.02 -8.33
CA GLY A 38 -1.17 -9.40 -8.83
C GLY A 38 -1.48 -10.43 -7.74
N GLY A 39 -1.64 -10.01 -6.48
CA GLY A 39 -1.90 -10.90 -5.34
C GLY A 39 -3.15 -11.74 -5.51
N LYS A 40 -4.21 -11.21 -6.16
CA LYS A 40 -5.42 -12.01 -6.48
C LYS A 40 -5.09 -13.26 -7.28
N VAL A 41 -4.30 -13.11 -8.33
CA VAL A 41 -3.95 -14.20 -9.25
C VAL A 41 -3.11 -15.22 -8.50
N ARG A 42 -2.13 -14.75 -7.73
CA ARG A 42 -1.26 -15.59 -6.93
C ARG A 42 -2.05 -16.40 -5.90
N ARG A 43 -3.00 -15.78 -5.20
CA ARG A 43 -3.89 -16.46 -4.25
C ARG A 43 -4.71 -17.56 -4.90
N GLU A 44 -5.38 -17.29 -6.02
CA GLU A 44 -6.24 -18.29 -6.68
C GLU A 44 -5.44 -19.48 -7.24
N GLN A 45 -4.19 -19.25 -7.65
CA GLN A 45 -3.26 -20.30 -8.09
C GLN A 45 -2.70 -21.14 -6.93
N ASN A 46 -2.80 -20.67 -5.69
CA ASN A 46 -2.22 -21.28 -4.50
C ASN A 46 -3.27 -21.41 -3.38
N GLN A 47 -4.48 -21.86 -3.73
CA GLN A 47 -5.58 -22.01 -2.77
C GLN A 47 -5.17 -22.89 -1.59
N GLY A 48 -5.41 -22.42 -0.37
CA GLY A 48 -5.08 -23.13 0.87
C GLY A 48 -3.64 -22.99 1.33
N LYS A 49 -2.73 -22.44 0.51
CA LYS A 49 -1.30 -22.37 0.85
C LYS A 49 -1.02 -21.45 2.04
N PHE A 50 -1.75 -20.34 2.19
CA PHE A 50 -1.58 -19.48 3.35
C PHE A 50 -1.93 -20.22 4.65
N GLN A 51 -3.06 -20.92 4.68
CA GLN A 51 -3.45 -21.72 5.85
C GLN A 51 -2.43 -22.81 6.16
N GLU A 52 -1.95 -23.52 5.13
CA GLU A 52 -0.89 -24.53 5.28
C GLU A 52 0.38 -23.98 5.93
N LEU A 53 0.79 -22.76 5.56
CA LEU A 53 1.97 -22.10 6.15
C LEU A 53 1.68 -21.56 7.55
N ASP A 54 0.47 -21.06 7.78
CA ASP A 54 0.05 -20.53 9.08
C ASP A 54 -0.08 -21.64 10.15
N ASP A 55 -0.46 -22.85 9.76
CA ASP A 55 -0.54 -23.99 10.68
C ASP A 55 0.84 -24.54 11.08
N GLN A 56 1.89 -24.15 10.36
CA GLN A 56 3.27 -24.56 10.69
C GLN A 56 3.88 -23.71 11.81
N PRO A 57 4.80 -24.28 12.62
CA PRO A 57 5.36 -23.61 13.80
C PRO A 57 6.29 -22.42 13.47
N GLY A 58 6.81 -22.30 12.24
CA GLY A 58 7.82 -21.28 11.90
C GLY A 58 9.22 -21.64 12.39
N ASP A 59 10.25 -20.97 11.85
CA ASP A 59 11.60 -21.03 12.42
C ASP A 59 11.64 -20.25 13.75
N PRO A 60 12.07 -20.86 14.87
CA PRO A 60 12.12 -20.20 16.17
C PRO A 60 12.86 -18.86 16.17
N LYS A 61 13.92 -18.74 15.36
CA LYS A 61 14.68 -17.49 15.22
C LYS A 61 13.79 -16.36 14.69
N TRP A 62 13.01 -16.63 13.64
CA TRP A 62 12.17 -15.62 13.02
C TRP A 62 10.94 -15.32 13.86
N VAL A 63 10.35 -16.34 14.49
CA VAL A 63 9.23 -16.18 15.42
C VAL A 63 9.57 -15.20 16.54
N ASP A 64 10.69 -15.38 17.24
CA ASP A 64 11.12 -14.47 18.33
C ASP A 64 11.30 -13.03 17.83
N ILE A 65 11.97 -12.86 16.69
CA ILE A 65 12.21 -11.52 16.12
C ILE A 65 10.88 -10.85 15.74
N ILE A 66 9.94 -11.58 15.14
CA ILE A 66 8.62 -11.07 14.75
C ILE A 66 7.83 -10.67 15.99
N GLU A 67 7.73 -11.53 17.02
CA GLU A 67 6.98 -11.24 18.26
C GLU A 67 7.47 -9.96 18.94
N ARG A 68 8.79 -9.79 18.99
CA ARG A 68 9.42 -8.56 19.50
C ARG A 68 9.19 -7.34 18.61
N ASP A 69 8.78 -7.52 17.36
CA ASP A 69 8.49 -6.43 16.43
C ASP A 69 7.03 -5.97 16.50
N LEU A 70 6.07 -6.87 16.77
CA LEU A 70 4.64 -6.59 16.66
C LEU A 70 4.20 -5.33 17.41
N HIS A 71 4.69 -5.13 18.63
CA HIS A 71 4.25 -4.04 19.50
C HIS A 71 4.71 -2.65 19.06
N ARG A 72 5.74 -2.54 18.20
CA ARG A 72 6.20 -1.25 17.66
C ARG A 72 5.52 -0.87 16.34
N GLN A 73 4.65 -1.72 15.81
CA GLN A 73 3.98 -1.51 14.53
C GLN A 73 2.64 -0.80 14.72
N PHE A 74 2.61 0.48 14.39
CA PHE A 74 1.43 1.34 14.54
C PHE A 74 0.78 1.22 15.95
N PRO A 75 1.55 1.45 17.04
CA PRO A 75 1.12 1.15 18.41
C PRO A 75 -0.12 1.93 18.88
N PHE A 76 -0.42 3.06 18.22
CA PHE A 76 -1.59 3.89 18.53
C PHE A 76 -2.79 3.61 17.62
N HIS A 77 -2.67 2.71 16.64
CA HIS A 77 -3.76 2.35 15.75
C HIS A 77 -4.65 1.31 16.42
N GLU A 78 -5.97 1.52 16.41
CA GLU A 78 -6.96 0.68 17.11
C GLU A 78 -6.79 -0.82 16.85
N MET A 79 -6.50 -1.20 15.61
CA MET A 79 -6.25 -2.59 15.20
C MET A 79 -5.04 -3.24 15.90
N PHE A 80 -3.99 -2.47 16.22
CA PHE A 80 -2.70 -2.97 16.72
C PHE A 80 -2.39 -2.55 18.16
N ALA A 81 -3.18 -1.65 18.75
CA ALA A 81 -2.94 -1.09 20.08
C ALA A 81 -3.04 -2.13 21.20
N ALA A 82 -3.96 -3.11 21.07
CA ALA A 82 -4.11 -4.18 22.05
C ALA A 82 -2.97 -5.21 21.89
N ARG A 83 -2.12 -5.34 22.92
CA ARG A 83 -1.10 -6.40 22.98
C ARG A 83 -1.76 -7.77 22.90
N GLY A 84 -1.31 -8.59 21.96
CA GLY A 84 -1.92 -9.89 21.68
C GLY A 84 -3.34 -9.83 21.13
N GLY A 85 -3.82 -8.65 20.71
CA GLY A 85 -5.11 -8.51 20.05
C GLY A 85 -5.12 -9.08 18.63
N HIS A 86 -6.31 -9.17 18.03
CA HIS A 86 -6.51 -9.79 16.71
C HIS A 86 -5.59 -9.21 15.62
N GLY A 87 -5.37 -7.89 15.57
CA GLY A 87 -4.49 -7.30 14.57
C GLY A 87 -3.02 -7.70 14.74
N GLN A 88 -2.50 -7.79 15.97
CA GLN A 88 -1.14 -8.28 16.21
C GLN A 88 -1.02 -9.78 15.86
N GLN A 89 -2.05 -10.57 16.15
CA GLN A 89 -2.11 -11.98 15.77
C GLN A 89 -2.09 -12.14 14.25
N ASP A 90 -2.94 -11.42 13.52
CA ASP A 90 -2.94 -11.48 12.05
C ASP A 90 -1.62 -10.98 11.44
N LEU A 91 -1.00 -9.95 12.03
CA LEU A 91 0.33 -9.49 11.63
C LEU A 91 1.39 -10.58 11.83
N PHE A 92 1.37 -11.25 12.98
CA PHE A 92 2.26 -12.39 13.24
C PHE A 92 2.06 -13.50 12.22
N ARG A 93 0.80 -13.91 11.96
CA ARG A 93 0.45 -14.97 11.01
C ARG A 93 0.98 -14.66 9.60
N VAL A 94 0.76 -13.44 9.11
CA VAL A 94 1.24 -12.99 7.80
C VAL A 94 2.76 -13.02 7.69
N LEU A 95 3.46 -12.47 8.68
CA LEU A 95 4.92 -12.40 8.68
C LEU A 95 5.57 -13.78 8.85
N LYS A 96 5.03 -14.62 9.75
CA LYS A 96 5.49 -16.01 9.93
C LYS A 96 5.28 -16.82 8.65
N ALA A 97 4.10 -16.74 8.04
CA ALA A 97 3.83 -17.42 6.78
C ALA A 97 4.79 -16.95 5.67
N TYR A 98 5.16 -15.67 5.64
CA TYR A 98 6.14 -15.15 4.70
C TYR A 98 7.52 -15.78 4.88
N THR A 99 8.02 -15.91 6.11
CA THR A 99 9.35 -16.52 6.34
C THR A 99 9.39 -18.00 5.97
N LEU A 100 8.27 -18.70 6.10
CA LEU A 100 8.12 -20.07 5.62
C LEU A 100 7.99 -20.16 4.10
N HIS A 101 7.39 -19.15 3.46
CA HIS A 101 7.32 -19.06 2.00
C HIS A 101 8.69 -18.75 1.38
N ARG A 102 9.50 -17.91 2.05
CA ARG A 102 10.80 -17.41 1.62
C ARG A 102 11.87 -17.60 2.70
N PRO A 103 12.23 -18.86 3.03
CA PRO A 103 13.20 -19.14 4.08
C PRO A 103 14.59 -18.57 3.80
N GLU A 104 14.96 -18.39 2.52
CA GLU A 104 16.22 -17.80 2.09
C GLU A 104 16.35 -16.31 2.43
N GLU A 105 15.24 -15.58 2.45
CA GLU A 105 15.19 -14.15 2.80
C GLU A 105 14.89 -13.97 4.30
N GLY A 106 14.02 -14.82 4.84
CA GLY A 106 13.61 -14.79 6.23
C GLY A 106 12.78 -13.54 6.56
N TYR A 107 12.98 -13.00 7.77
CA TYR A 107 12.28 -11.80 8.23
C TYR A 107 13.22 -10.59 8.32
N CYS A 108 12.82 -9.51 7.67
CA CYS A 108 13.38 -8.19 7.82
C CYS A 108 12.37 -7.27 8.52
N GLN A 109 12.80 -6.51 9.54
CA GLN A 109 11.94 -5.62 10.34
C GLN A 109 11.16 -4.59 9.50
N ALA A 110 11.68 -4.23 8.32
CA ALA A 110 10.99 -3.32 7.41
C ALA A 110 9.75 -3.92 6.71
N GLN A 111 9.53 -5.24 6.80
CA GLN A 111 8.35 -5.91 6.25
C GLN A 111 7.12 -5.75 7.14
N ALA A 112 7.30 -5.72 8.46
CA ALA A 112 6.21 -5.53 9.41
C ALA A 112 5.31 -4.31 9.12
N PRO A 113 5.85 -3.09 8.89
CA PRO A 113 5.00 -1.94 8.60
C PRO A 113 4.27 -2.08 7.25
N ILE A 114 4.85 -2.78 6.27
CA ILE A 114 4.18 -3.08 4.99
C ILE A 114 3.00 -4.03 5.24
N ALA A 115 3.21 -5.12 5.98
CA ALA A 115 2.18 -6.09 6.32
C ALA A 115 1.05 -5.44 7.15
N ALA A 116 1.38 -4.58 8.10
CA ALA A 116 0.40 -3.86 8.91
C ALA A 116 -0.49 -2.93 8.06
N VAL A 117 0.10 -2.15 7.13
CA VAL A 117 -0.66 -1.31 6.19
C VAL A 117 -1.63 -2.14 5.35
N LEU A 118 -1.21 -3.34 4.91
CA LEU A 118 -2.07 -4.24 4.16
C LEU A 118 -3.24 -4.75 5.01
N LEU A 119 -2.97 -5.22 6.23
CA LEU A 119 -3.97 -5.74 7.15
C LEU A 119 -5.05 -4.72 7.53
N MET A 120 -4.72 -3.43 7.56
CA MET A 120 -5.72 -2.35 7.75
C MET A 120 -6.75 -2.28 6.61
N HIS A 121 -6.50 -2.93 5.46
CA HIS A 121 -7.35 -2.85 4.27
C HIS A 121 -7.84 -4.18 3.73
N MET A 122 -7.27 -5.31 4.14
CA MET A 122 -7.63 -6.63 3.63
C MET A 122 -7.39 -7.74 4.65
N PRO A 123 -8.06 -8.90 4.52
CA PRO A 123 -7.83 -10.05 5.39
C PRO A 123 -6.39 -10.59 5.32
N ALA A 124 -5.99 -11.38 6.32
CA ALA A 124 -4.62 -11.91 6.45
C ALA A 124 -4.11 -12.65 5.20
N GLU A 125 -4.91 -13.53 4.59
CA GLU A 125 -4.49 -14.25 3.38
C GLU A 125 -4.23 -13.30 2.20
N ASP A 126 -5.08 -12.30 2.01
CA ASP A 126 -4.90 -11.30 0.96
C ASP A 126 -3.65 -10.45 1.24
N ALA A 127 -3.47 -10.01 2.49
CA ALA A 127 -2.29 -9.25 2.91
C ALA A 127 -1.00 -10.04 2.70
N PHE A 128 -0.99 -11.34 3.01
CA PHE A 128 0.11 -12.25 2.73
C PHE A 128 0.47 -12.27 1.25
N TRP A 129 -0.50 -12.49 0.36
CA TRP A 129 -0.20 -12.56 -1.07
C TRP A 129 0.23 -11.22 -1.66
N VAL A 130 -0.31 -10.09 -1.16
CA VAL A 130 0.17 -8.77 -1.58
C VAL A 130 1.59 -8.52 -1.07
N LEU A 131 1.92 -8.90 0.17
CA LEU A 131 3.27 -8.81 0.73
C LEU A 131 4.27 -9.61 -0.11
N VAL A 132 3.93 -10.87 -0.45
CA VAL A 132 4.73 -11.72 -1.34
C VAL A 132 5.00 -11.02 -2.67
N GLN A 133 3.96 -10.44 -3.30
CA GLN A 133 4.16 -9.70 -4.56
C GLN A 133 5.05 -8.47 -4.37
N ILE A 134 4.89 -7.70 -3.29
CA ILE A 134 5.71 -6.52 -3.02
C ILE A 134 7.18 -6.91 -2.90
N CYS A 135 7.50 -7.92 -2.08
CA CYS A 135 8.88 -8.35 -1.86
C CYS A 135 9.51 -8.98 -3.10
N GLU A 136 8.79 -9.86 -3.81
CA GLU A 136 9.38 -10.62 -4.93
C GLU A 136 9.38 -9.87 -6.26
N LYS A 137 8.34 -9.05 -6.52
CA LYS A 137 8.14 -8.43 -7.84
C LYS A 137 8.43 -6.95 -7.82
N TYR A 138 8.02 -6.21 -6.80
CA TYR A 138 8.21 -4.75 -6.76
C TYR A 138 9.57 -4.35 -6.21
N LEU A 139 10.00 -4.98 -5.11
CA LEU A 139 11.17 -4.61 -4.32
C LEU A 139 12.15 -5.80 -4.15
N PRO A 140 12.51 -6.53 -5.24
CA PRO A 140 13.34 -7.71 -5.12
C PRO A 140 14.73 -7.35 -4.58
N GLY A 141 15.18 -8.13 -3.59
CA GLY A 141 16.48 -7.97 -2.95
C GLY A 141 16.55 -6.90 -1.86
N TYR A 142 15.45 -6.17 -1.59
CA TYR A 142 15.44 -5.12 -0.56
C TYR A 142 15.66 -5.66 0.86
N TYR A 143 15.12 -6.85 1.14
CA TYR A 143 15.12 -7.44 2.47
C TYR A 143 16.22 -8.49 2.67
N SER A 144 17.08 -8.67 1.65
CA SER A 144 18.24 -9.55 1.74
C SER A 144 19.32 -8.99 2.66
N THR A 145 20.21 -9.85 3.13
CA THR A 145 21.38 -9.46 3.92
C THR A 145 22.28 -8.50 3.12
N GLY A 146 22.89 -7.54 3.82
CA GLY A 146 23.79 -6.55 3.21
C GLY A 146 23.11 -5.39 2.48
N LEU A 147 21.79 -5.43 2.27
CA LEU A 147 21.00 -4.33 1.69
C LEU A 147 21.56 -3.79 0.35
N GLU A 148 22.17 -4.66 -0.47
CA GLU A 148 22.83 -4.25 -1.72
C GLU A 148 21.85 -3.58 -2.70
N ALA A 149 20.62 -4.11 -2.79
CA ALA A 149 19.58 -3.53 -3.64
C ALA A 149 19.19 -2.11 -3.19
N ILE A 150 19.15 -1.84 -1.89
CA ILE A 150 18.88 -0.51 -1.33
C ILE A 150 20.06 0.44 -1.58
N GLN A 151 21.29 -0.04 -1.38
CA GLN A 151 22.50 0.76 -1.66
C GLN A 151 22.52 1.17 -3.15
N LEU A 152 22.26 0.22 -4.05
CA LEU A 152 22.19 0.49 -5.49
C LEU A 152 21.08 1.50 -5.83
N ASP A 153 19.89 1.33 -5.24
CA ASP A 153 18.80 2.28 -5.42
C ASP A 153 19.09 3.65 -4.82
N GLY A 154 19.95 3.71 -3.80
CA GLY A 154 20.46 4.97 -3.29
C GLY A 154 21.36 5.70 -4.27
N GLU A 155 22.25 4.99 -4.95
CA GLU A 155 23.05 5.57 -6.03
C GLU A 155 22.18 6.06 -7.19
N ILE A 156 21.11 5.32 -7.53
CA ILE A 156 20.13 5.74 -8.54
C ILE A 156 19.41 7.03 -8.09
N LEU A 157 18.90 7.06 -6.85
CA LEU A 157 18.20 8.22 -6.30
C LEU A 157 19.12 9.45 -6.32
N TYR A 158 20.37 9.27 -5.91
CA TYR A 158 21.38 10.32 -5.87
C TYR A 158 21.71 10.88 -7.26
N ALA A 159 21.86 9.99 -8.26
CA ALA A 159 22.10 10.39 -9.63
C ALA A 159 20.90 11.12 -10.25
N LEU A 160 19.67 10.69 -9.95
CA LEU A 160 18.44 11.38 -10.38
C LEU A 160 18.29 12.73 -9.69
N LEU A 161 18.69 12.84 -8.41
CA LEU A 161 18.66 14.10 -7.66
C LEU A 161 19.51 15.17 -8.33
N ARG A 162 20.65 14.80 -8.94
CA ARG A 162 21.49 15.73 -9.70
C ARG A 162 20.72 16.43 -10.82
N ARG A 163 19.74 15.76 -11.45
CA ARG A 163 18.90 16.32 -12.51
C ARG A 163 17.72 17.11 -11.93
N VAL A 164 17.09 16.59 -10.88
CA VAL A 164 15.87 17.19 -10.28
C VAL A 164 16.18 18.41 -9.41
N SER A 165 17.26 18.36 -8.64
CA SER A 165 17.71 19.44 -7.76
C SER A 165 19.25 19.44 -7.67
N PRO A 166 19.93 20.11 -8.61
CA PRO A 166 21.39 20.23 -8.58
C PRO A 166 21.91 20.89 -7.29
N VAL A 167 21.11 21.77 -6.69
CA VAL A 167 21.42 22.45 -5.42
C VAL A 167 21.49 21.43 -4.29
N ALA A 168 20.45 20.62 -4.10
CA ALA A 168 20.43 19.57 -3.08
C ALA A 168 21.54 18.54 -3.29
N HIS A 169 21.74 18.08 -4.53
CA HIS A 169 22.80 17.12 -4.84
C HIS A 169 24.20 17.67 -4.50
N ARG A 170 24.52 18.92 -4.86
CA ARG A 170 25.82 19.54 -4.51
C ARG A 170 26.00 19.64 -2.99
N HIS A 171 24.95 19.99 -2.26
CA HIS A 171 24.97 20.06 -0.80
C HIS A 171 25.31 18.70 -0.18
N LEU A 172 24.55 17.66 -0.53
CA LEU A 172 24.80 16.29 -0.06
C LEU A 172 26.20 15.80 -0.43
N LYS A 173 26.67 16.12 -1.65
CA LYS A 173 28.03 15.78 -2.11
C LYS A 173 29.10 16.46 -1.27
N LYS A 174 28.96 17.76 -1.00
CA LYS A 174 29.91 18.55 -0.21
C LYS A 174 30.08 17.96 1.19
N HIS A 175 28.98 17.53 1.80
CA HIS A 175 28.97 16.96 3.14
C HIS A 175 29.14 15.43 3.17
N LYS A 176 29.39 14.79 2.03
CA LYS A 176 29.56 13.33 1.90
C LYS A 176 28.42 12.54 2.54
N LEU A 177 27.18 13.04 2.44
CA LEU A 177 26.00 12.30 2.88
C LEU A 177 25.67 11.20 1.87
N GLU A 178 25.91 9.96 2.27
CA GLU A 178 25.52 8.80 1.48
C GLU A 178 24.00 8.54 1.58
N PRO A 179 23.32 8.20 0.46
CA PRO A 179 21.88 7.97 0.45
C PRO A 179 21.37 6.98 1.49
N ILE A 180 22.13 5.90 1.73
CA ILE A 180 21.80 4.83 2.68
C ILE A 180 21.52 5.35 4.10
N LEU A 181 22.08 6.51 4.48
CA LEU A 181 21.92 7.08 5.82
C LEU A 181 20.51 7.64 6.09
N TYR A 182 19.80 8.07 5.05
CA TYR A 182 18.48 8.72 5.21
C TYR A 182 17.34 8.01 4.48
N MET A 183 17.62 7.32 3.36
CA MET A 183 16.55 6.76 2.53
C MET A 183 16.16 5.32 2.87
N THR A 184 16.97 4.61 3.67
CA THR A 184 16.79 3.17 3.91
C THR A 184 15.38 2.87 4.41
N GLU A 185 14.93 3.60 5.43
CA GLU A 185 13.57 3.47 5.94
C GLU A 185 12.51 3.84 4.91
N TRP A 186 12.71 4.95 4.19
CA TRP A 186 11.77 5.45 3.18
C TRP A 186 11.45 4.38 2.13
N PHE A 187 12.48 3.68 1.64
CA PHE A 187 12.35 2.72 0.55
C PHE A 187 11.95 1.34 1.07
N MET A 188 12.62 0.85 2.12
CA MET A 188 12.33 -0.48 2.65
C MET A 188 10.93 -0.60 3.24
N CYS A 189 10.41 0.48 3.84
CA CYS A 189 9.05 0.52 4.40
C CYS A 189 8.04 1.15 3.43
N ALA A 190 8.40 1.45 2.18
CA ALA A 190 7.56 2.15 1.21
C ALA A 190 6.85 3.38 1.80
N PHE A 191 7.61 4.20 2.55
CA PHE A 191 7.20 5.41 3.26
C PHE A 191 6.10 5.25 4.33
N SER A 192 5.71 4.02 4.68
CA SER A 192 4.62 3.75 5.64
C SER A 192 4.90 4.25 7.07
N ARG A 193 6.17 4.29 7.48
CA ARG A 193 6.60 4.84 8.78
C ARG A 193 6.94 6.33 8.75
N THR A 194 7.13 6.88 7.56
CA THR A 194 7.61 8.25 7.39
C THR A 194 6.44 9.21 7.15
N LEU A 195 5.52 8.90 6.23
CA LEU A 195 4.48 9.84 5.82
C LEU A 195 3.24 9.79 6.72
N PRO A 196 2.45 10.89 6.80
CA PRO A 196 1.13 10.87 7.41
C PRO A 196 0.21 9.89 6.67
N TRP A 197 -0.74 9.30 7.40
CA TRP A 197 -1.59 8.21 6.90
C TRP A 197 -2.25 8.51 5.55
N ALA A 198 -2.87 9.68 5.41
CA ALA A 198 -3.52 10.10 4.16
C ALA A 198 -2.54 10.05 2.96
N SER A 199 -1.32 10.54 3.14
CA SER A 199 -0.26 10.53 2.13
C SER A 199 0.27 9.12 1.85
N VAL A 200 0.43 8.27 2.87
CA VAL A 200 0.80 6.85 2.69
C VAL A 200 -0.16 6.17 1.73
N LEU A 201 -1.47 6.31 1.97
CA LEU A 201 -2.49 5.69 1.12
C LEU A 201 -2.40 6.15 -0.33
N ARG A 202 -2.13 7.44 -0.56
CA ARG A 202 -1.99 7.97 -1.92
C ARG A 202 -0.74 7.48 -2.62
N VAL A 203 0.39 7.44 -1.91
CA VAL A 203 1.64 6.87 -2.42
C VAL A 203 1.46 5.41 -2.77
N TRP A 204 0.80 4.62 -1.92
CA TRP A 204 0.55 3.20 -2.15
C TRP A 204 -0.40 2.91 -3.32
N ASP A 205 -1.47 3.70 -3.46
CA ASP A 205 -2.37 3.62 -4.63
C ASP A 205 -1.59 3.79 -5.95
N MET A 206 -0.63 4.73 -5.99
CA MET A 206 0.22 4.97 -7.16
C MET A 206 1.32 3.91 -7.30
N PHE A 207 1.97 3.53 -6.20
CA PHE A 207 3.08 2.55 -6.16
C PHE A 207 2.64 1.18 -6.68
N LEU A 208 1.51 0.64 -6.21
CA LEU A 208 1.01 -0.64 -6.70
C LEU A 208 0.56 -0.57 -8.16
N CYS A 209 0.15 0.61 -8.65
CA CYS A 209 -0.24 0.76 -10.04
C CYS A 209 0.95 0.94 -10.99
N GLU A 210 1.94 1.72 -10.59
CA GLU A 210 2.99 2.23 -11.49
C GLU A 210 4.41 1.79 -11.11
N GLY A 211 4.56 1.04 -10.02
CA GLY A 211 5.80 0.44 -9.56
C GLY A 211 6.68 1.37 -8.73
N VAL A 212 7.90 0.91 -8.49
CA VAL A 212 8.90 1.55 -7.60
C VAL A 212 9.23 2.99 -7.97
N LYS A 213 9.00 3.43 -9.22
CA LYS A 213 9.27 4.81 -9.64
C LYS A 213 8.56 5.85 -8.78
N ILE A 214 7.42 5.49 -8.20
CA ILE A 214 6.70 6.35 -7.27
C ILE A 214 7.51 6.59 -6.01
N LEU A 215 8.19 5.57 -5.46
CA LEU A 215 9.06 5.72 -4.29
C LEU A 215 10.22 6.67 -4.59
N PHE A 216 10.85 6.53 -5.77
CA PHE A 216 11.89 7.45 -6.22
C PHE A 216 11.37 8.89 -6.35
N ARG A 217 10.21 9.09 -6.98
CA ARG A 217 9.61 10.43 -7.12
C ARG A 217 9.31 11.05 -5.77
N VAL A 218 8.74 10.30 -4.83
CA VAL A 218 8.47 10.77 -3.46
C VAL A 218 9.79 11.18 -2.79
N GLY A 219 10.81 10.32 -2.80
CA GLY A 219 12.12 10.64 -2.21
C GLY A 219 12.76 11.90 -2.83
N LEU A 220 12.69 12.04 -4.16
CA LEU A 220 13.21 13.21 -4.87
C LEU A 220 12.44 14.49 -4.55
N VAL A 221 11.10 14.42 -4.45
CA VAL A 221 10.27 15.56 -4.05
C VAL A 221 10.60 16.00 -2.64
N LEU A 222 10.75 15.07 -1.70
CA LEU A 222 11.10 15.38 -0.31
C LEU A 222 12.50 16.03 -0.23
N LEU A 223 13.50 15.45 -0.89
CA LEU A 223 14.86 16.01 -0.94
C LEU A 223 14.89 17.41 -1.60
N LYS A 224 14.20 17.58 -2.73
CA LYS A 224 14.06 18.89 -3.40
C LYS A 224 13.35 19.89 -2.48
N SER A 225 12.33 19.46 -1.76
CA SER A 225 11.56 20.34 -0.88
C SER A 225 12.37 20.76 0.34
N MET A 226 13.21 19.90 0.90
CA MET A 226 14.03 20.23 2.06
C MET A 226 15.31 21.00 1.69
N LEU A 227 15.99 20.61 0.62
CA LEU A 227 17.36 21.06 0.29
C LEU A 227 17.48 21.82 -1.04
N GLY A 228 16.38 22.07 -1.74
CA GLY A 228 16.39 22.57 -3.13
C GLY A 228 16.66 24.06 -3.31
N SER A 229 16.79 24.84 -2.24
CA SER A 229 17.00 26.30 -2.31
C SER A 229 18.14 26.73 -1.39
N GLN A 230 18.91 27.73 -1.81
CA GLN A 230 20.03 28.27 -1.02
C GLN A 230 19.58 28.78 0.36
N GLU A 231 18.38 29.35 0.45
CA GLU A 231 17.82 29.82 1.72
C GLU A 231 17.70 28.68 2.75
N LYS A 232 17.11 27.54 2.35
CA LYS A 232 17.02 26.34 3.18
C LYS A 232 18.39 25.74 3.55
N LEU A 233 19.40 25.94 2.71
CA LEU A 233 20.76 25.47 3.01
C LEU A 233 21.50 26.36 4.03
N LYS A 234 21.08 27.62 4.24
CA LYS A 234 21.71 28.50 5.25
C LYS A 234 21.61 27.93 6.67
N THR A 235 20.51 27.23 6.95
CA THR A 235 20.25 26.57 8.23
C THR A 235 20.88 25.18 8.34
N CYS A 236 21.41 24.63 7.25
CA CYS A 236 22.02 23.30 7.20
C CYS A 236 23.50 23.43 6.79
N GLN A 237 24.35 23.86 7.72
CA GLN A 237 25.75 24.17 7.40
C GLN A 237 26.66 22.94 7.37
N GLY A 238 26.25 21.84 8.03
CA GLY A 238 27.04 20.64 8.17
C GLY A 238 26.27 19.34 7.91
N LEU A 239 26.96 18.22 8.15
CA LEU A 239 26.39 16.88 8.00
C LEU A 239 25.28 16.64 9.03
N TYR A 240 25.49 17.07 10.28
CA TYR A 240 24.56 16.81 11.38
C TYR A 240 23.21 17.51 11.17
N GLU A 241 23.21 18.81 10.89
CA GLU A 241 21.98 19.60 10.67
C GLU A 241 21.23 19.09 9.43
N THR A 242 21.97 18.67 8.40
CA THR A 242 21.37 18.05 7.21
C THR A 242 20.71 16.72 7.56
N MET A 243 21.36 15.87 8.36
CA MET A 243 20.79 14.59 8.79
C MET A 243 19.56 14.76 9.69
N GLU A 244 19.57 15.72 10.61
CA GLU A 244 18.40 16.03 11.44
C GLU A 244 17.21 16.47 10.59
N LEU A 245 17.44 17.37 9.62
CA LEU A 245 16.40 17.80 8.70
C LEU A 245 15.83 16.64 7.87
N LEU A 246 16.68 15.71 7.41
CA LEU A 246 16.24 14.56 6.62
C LEU A 246 15.50 13.51 7.46
N ARG A 247 15.79 13.39 8.75
CA ARG A 247 15.06 12.52 9.69
C ARG A 247 13.74 13.12 10.13
N ALA A 248 13.69 14.43 10.35
CA ALA A 248 12.51 15.17 10.79
C ALA A 248 11.96 16.03 9.64
N ILE A 249 11.39 15.35 8.63
CA ILE A 249 10.80 16.03 7.47
C ILE A 249 9.68 16.96 7.94
N GLN A 250 9.69 18.20 7.43
CA GLN A 250 8.68 19.18 7.79
C GLN A 250 7.28 18.74 7.34
N PRO A 251 6.25 18.79 8.22
CA PRO A 251 4.92 18.25 7.95
C PRO A 251 4.24 18.80 6.68
N GLN A 252 4.53 20.06 6.32
CA GLN A 252 3.98 20.71 5.13
C GLN A 252 4.34 20.00 3.82
N TYR A 253 5.54 19.40 3.73
CA TYR A 253 5.98 18.67 2.54
C TYR A 253 5.42 17.25 2.47
N MET A 254 4.87 16.78 3.58
CA MET A 254 4.32 15.43 3.72
C MET A 254 2.79 15.42 3.60
N GLN A 255 2.16 16.59 3.50
CA GLN A 255 0.72 16.70 3.30
C GLN A 255 0.29 16.13 1.95
N GLU A 256 -0.87 15.47 1.95
CA GLU A 256 -1.38 14.72 0.81
C GLU A 256 -1.45 15.59 -0.46
N SER A 257 -2.06 16.77 -0.36
CA SER A 257 -2.31 17.67 -1.49
C SER A 257 -1.02 18.13 -2.16
N PHE A 258 -0.04 18.57 -1.37
CA PHE A 258 1.26 19.01 -1.86
C PHE A 258 2.05 17.84 -2.46
N LEU A 259 2.20 16.75 -1.70
CA LEU A 259 3.06 15.65 -2.07
C LEU A 259 2.56 14.95 -3.34
N VAL A 260 1.26 14.67 -3.44
CA VAL A 260 0.68 14.02 -4.61
C VAL A 260 0.83 14.90 -5.85
N HIS A 261 0.62 16.21 -5.73
CA HIS A 261 0.80 17.14 -6.84
C HIS A 261 2.25 17.12 -7.37
N GLU A 262 3.23 17.33 -6.50
CA GLU A 262 4.64 17.36 -6.89
C GLU A 262 5.12 16.02 -7.45
N VAL A 263 4.65 14.88 -6.90
CA VAL A 263 5.01 13.54 -7.38
C VAL A 263 4.46 13.28 -8.80
N ILE A 264 3.25 13.76 -9.11
CA ILE A 264 2.66 13.61 -10.44
C ILE A 264 3.39 14.48 -11.45
N VAL A 265 3.68 15.74 -11.09
CA VAL A 265 4.37 16.71 -11.96
C VAL A 265 5.83 16.34 -12.22
N LEU A 266 6.50 15.66 -11.29
CA LEU A 266 7.92 15.32 -11.42
C LEU A 266 8.20 14.41 -12.63
N GLU A 267 9.00 14.91 -13.58
CA GLU A 267 9.38 14.21 -14.81
C GLU A 267 10.54 13.21 -14.61
N VAL A 268 10.27 12.17 -13.83
CA VAL A 268 11.15 11.00 -13.70
C VAL A 268 10.41 9.77 -14.21
N SER A 269 10.85 9.25 -15.34
CA SER A 269 10.23 8.09 -15.98
C SER A 269 10.83 6.78 -15.49
N GLU A 270 10.13 5.68 -15.77
CA GLU A 270 10.62 4.32 -15.56
C GLU A 270 11.93 4.06 -16.31
N LYS A 271 12.02 4.52 -17.55
CA LYS A 271 13.22 4.42 -18.39
C LYS A 271 14.42 5.16 -17.81
N ASP A 272 14.20 6.29 -17.12
CA ASP A 272 15.28 7.00 -16.45
C ASP A 272 15.87 6.17 -15.31
N ILE A 273 15.01 5.52 -14.52
CA ILE A 273 15.41 4.64 -13.41
C ILE A 273 16.13 3.41 -13.95
N GLU A 274 15.60 2.76 -14.98
CA GLU A 274 16.25 1.61 -15.62
C GLU A 274 17.62 2.00 -16.18
N LYS A 275 17.73 3.13 -16.90
CA LYS A 275 19.01 3.59 -17.46
C LYS A 275 20.03 3.81 -16.35
N GLU A 276 19.64 4.45 -15.26
CA GLU A 276 20.52 4.68 -14.13
C GLU A 276 20.86 3.38 -13.39
N HIS A 277 19.90 2.45 -13.25
CA HIS A 277 20.13 1.12 -12.69
C HIS A 277 21.24 0.38 -13.43
N HIS A 278 21.18 0.31 -14.76
CA HIS A 278 22.23 -0.33 -15.57
C HIS A 278 23.59 0.37 -15.42
N ALA A 279 23.60 1.71 -15.39
CA ALA A 279 24.83 2.49 -15.22
C ALA A 279 25.48 2.24 -13.85
N GLN A 280 24.69 2.24 -12.78
CA GLN A 280 25.18 2.02 -11.41
C GLN A 280 25.56 0.56 -11.18
N LEU A 281 24.83 -0.40 -11.75
CA LEU A 281 25.18 -1.82 -11.69
C LEU A 281 26.53 -2.09 -12.36
N LYS A 282 26.82 -1.43 -13.49
CA LYS A 282 28.13 -1.51 -14.15
C LYS A 282 29.25 -0.98 -13.24
N ARG A 283 29.07 0.21 -12.64
CA ARG A 283 30.05 0.80 -11.71
C ARG A 283 30.24 -0.05 -10.45
N TRP A 284 29.16 -0.66 -9.97
CA TRP A 284 29.20 -1.56 -8.82
C TRP A 284 30.08 -2.77 -9.12
N LYS A 285 29.87 -3.41 -10.28
CA LYS A 285 30.68 -4.54 -10.73
C LYS A 285 32.17 -4.20 -10.84
N GLU A 286 32.48 -3.01 -11.35
CA GLU A 286 33.86 -2.54 -11.47
C GLU A 286 34.54 -2.27 -10.12
N SER A 287 33.78 -1.86 -9.09
CA SER A 287 34.34 -1.42 -7.80
C SER A 287 34.27 -2.47 -6.69
N ARG A 288 33.23 -3.31 -6.69
CA ARG A 288 32.91 -4.26 -5.61
C ARG A 288 32.75 -5.71 -6.07
N GLY A 289 32.82 -5.97 -7.38
CA GLY A 289 32.53 -7.28 -7.96
C GLY A 289 31.03 -7.52 -8.15
N ASP A 290 30.65 -8.78 -8.41
CA ASP A 290 29.26 -9.15 -8.61
C ASP A 290 28.41 -8.98 -7.34
N LEU A 291 27.14 -8.65 -7.53
CA LEU A 291 26.17 -8.63 -6.42
C LEU A 291 26.05 -10.02 -5.81
N ASN A 292 26.07 -10.07 -4.48
CA ASN A 292 25.90 -11.32 -3.74
C ASN A 292 24.45 -11.81 -3.87
N CYS A 293 23.48 -10.90 -3.89
CA CYS A 293 22.08 -11.24 -4.07
C CYS A 293 21.68 -11.24 -5.56
N LYS A 294 21.48 -12.43 -6.13
CA LYS A 294 20.94 -12.61 -7.50
C LYS A 294 19.42 -12.54 -7.48
N SER A 295 18.89 -11.34 -7.28
CA SER A 295 17.45 -11.09 -7.35
C SER A 295 16.95 -10.97 -8.80
N PRO A 296 15.72 -11.41 -9.10
CA PRO A 296 15.13 -11.20 -10.42
C PRO A 296 14.94 -9.71 -10.72
N PRO A 297 14.82 -9.32 -12.00
CA PRO A 297 14.49 -7.94 -12.36
C PRO A 297 13.18 -7.50 -11.72
N ARG A 298 13.15 -6.28 -11.18
CA ARG A 298 11.93 -5.70 -10.61
C ARG A 298 10.88 -5.42 -11.68
N MET A 299 9.62 -5.52 -11.29
CA MET A 299 8.45 -5.23 -12.11
C MET A 299 7.99 -3.79 -11.87
N HIS A 300 7.78 -3.05 -12.95
CA HIS A 300 7.38 -1.65 -12.90
C HIS A 300 5.85 -1.45 -12.84
N GLY A 301 5.22 -2.12 -11.87
CA GLY A 301 3.80 -1.94 -11.53
C GLY A 301 2.85 -2.95 -12.15
N ALA A 302 1.56 -2.75 -11.90
CA ALA A 302 0.49 -3.69 -12.22
C ALA A 302 0.49 -4.20 -13.67
N LYS A 303 0.78 -3.34 -14.66
CA LYS A 303 0.82 -3.75 -16.07
C LYS A 303 1.98 -4.71 -16.37
N ALA A 304 3.17 -4.45 -15.80
CA ALA A 304 4.32 -5.32 -15.99
C ALA A 304 4.05 -6.70 -15.39
N ILE A 305 3.49 -6.74 -14.18
CA ILE A 305 3.12 -7.99 -13.50
C ILE A 305 2.11 -8.80 -14.31
N MET A 306 1.03 -8.17 -14.76
CA MET A 306 0.03 -8.87 -15.59
C MET A 306 0.55 -9.36 -16.93
N THR A 307 1.62 -8.74 -17.45
CA THR A 307 2.24 -9.18 -18.70
C THR A 307 3.19 -10.35 -18.47
N ALA A 308 3.92 -10.33 -17.35
CA ALA A 308 4.83 -11.40 -16.95
C ALA A 308 4.09 -12.66 -16.51
N ASP A 309 2.99 -12.50 -15.76
CA ASP A 309 2.16 -13.57 -15.22
C ASP A 309 0.69 -13.37 -15.68
N PRO A 310 0.33 -13.72 -16.93
CA PRO A 310 -1.00 -13.49 -17.47
C PRO A 310 -2.07 -14.31 -16.72
N PRO A 311 -3.11 -13.67 -16.16
CA PRO A 311 -4.11 -14.40 -15.40
C PRO A 311 -5.08 -15.17 -16.30
N SER A 312 -5.51 -16.34 -15.82
CA SER A 312 -6.65 -17.04 -16.40
C SER A 312 -7.96 -16.30 -16.09
N ARG A 313 -9.03 -16.56 -16.86
CA ARG A 313 -10.37 -16.03 -16.53
C ARG A 313 -10.86 -16.53 -15.17
N GLN A 314 -10.43 -17.72 -14.76
CA GLN A 314 -10.80 -18.31 -13.47
C GLN A 314 -10.13 -17.55 -12.32
N ASP A 315 -8.87 -17.15 -12.47
CA ASP A 315 -8.10 -16.42 -11.47
C ASP A 315 -8.71 -15.04 -11.17
N LEU A 316 -9.33 -14.42 -12.17
CA LEU A 316 -9.97 -13.11 -12.03
C LEU A 316 -11.44 -13.17 -11.61
N ARG A 317 -12.03 -14.38 -11.55
CA ARG A 317 -13.43 -14.57 -11.14
C ARG A 317 -13.61 -14.05 -9.72
N GLN A 318 -14.71 -13.31 -9.51
CA GLN A 318 -15.08 -12.87 -8.18
C GLN A 318 -15.83 -13.98 -7.47
N ARG A 319 -15.39 -14.29 -6.24
CA ARG A 319 -16.08 -15.19 -5.31
C ARG A 319 -16.44 -14.35 -4.09
N PRO A 320 -17.61 -13.70 -4.07
CA PRO A 320 -18.02 -12.91 -2.92
C PRO A 320 -18.22 -13.85 -1.73
N THR A 321 -17.49 -13.60 -0.64
CA THR A 321 -17.63 -14.35 0.62
C THR A 321 -18.95 -14.02 1.33
N ILE A 322 -19.49 -12.83 1.08
CA ILE A 322 -20.77 -12.37 1.61
C ILE A 322 -21.71 -12.18 0.42
N ILE A 323 -22.73 -13.01 0.35
CA ILE A 323 -23.84 -12.89 -0.60
C ILE A 323 -25.02 -12.32 0.18
N VAL A 324 -25.34 -11.05 -0.06
CA VAL A 324 -26.56 -10.48 0.49
C VAL A 324 -27.70 -10.89 -0.42
N GLU A 325 -28.52 -11.84 0.04
CA GLU A 325 -29.76 -12.19 -0.65
C GLU A 325 -30.69 -10.97 -0.64
N SER A 326 -30.98 -10.45 -1.83
CA SER A 326 -31.99 -9.41 -1.99
C SER A 326 -33.37 -10.06 -1.90
N PRO A 327 -34.35 -9.50 -1.16
CA PRO A 327 -35.72 -10.05 -1.08
C PRO A 327 -36.50 -10.11 -2.40
N LEU A 328 -35.91 -9.68 -3.52
CA LEU A 328 -36.56 -9.50 -4.82
C LEU A 328 -36.13 -10.54 -5.87
N THR A 329 -35.82 -11.77 -5.47
CA THR A 329 -35.79 -12.89 -6.42
C THR A 329 -37.15 -13.61 -6.40
N PRO A 330 -37.91 -13.62 -7.51
CA PRO A 330 -39.03 -14.54 -7.62
C PRO A 330 -38.45 -15.96 -7.62
N LYS A 331 -38.99 -16.82 -6.75
CA LYS A 331 -38.75 -18.25 -6.80
C LYS A 331 -39.14 -18.75 -8.19
N THR A 332 -38.17 -19.13 -9.01
CA THR A 332 -38.43 -19.99 -10.17
C THR A 332 -38.74 -21.37 -9.62
N ASP A 333 -40.02 -21.72 -9.58
CA ASP A 333 -40.47 -23.09 -9.39
C ASP A 333 -39.91 -23.95 -10.53
N GLU A 334 -39.24 -25.04 -10.16
CA GLU A 334 -38.88 -26.12 -11.06
C GLU A 334 -40.15 -26.82 -11.54
N VAL A 335 -40.62 -26.47 -12.74
CA VAL A 335 -41.60 -27.29 -13.46
C VAL A 335 -40.86 -28.28 -14.33
N ARG A 336 -41.00 -29.57 -13.98
CA ARG A 336 -40.60 -30.73 -14.79
C ARG A 336 -41.16 -30.62 -16.21
N VAL A 337 -40.29 -30.58 -17.21
CA VAL A 337 -40.67 -30.71 -18.62
C VAL A 337 -40.72 -32.21 -18.96
N GLY A 338 -41.94 -32.71 -19.18
CA GLY A 338 -42.18 -33.94 -19.93
C GLY A 338 -42.30 -33.60 -21.41
N ASP A 339 -41.60 -34.36 -22.25
CA ASP A 339 -41.63 -34.25 -23.71
C ASP A 339 -43.02 -34.53 -24.28
N THR A 340 -43.53 -33.65 -25.15
CA THR A 340 -44.34 -34.09 -26.30
C THR A 340 -44.27 -33.06 -27.43
N MET A 341 -43.93 -33.55 -28.62
CA MET A 341 -43.94 -32.84 -29.91
C MET A 341 -45.34 -32.31 -30.28
N GLY A 342 -45.37 -31.12 -30.90
CA GLY A 342 -46.55 -30.60 -31.61
C GLY A 342 -46.20 -29.38 -32.46
N THR A 343 -46.51 -29.47 -33.75
CA THR A 343 -46.06 -28.62 -34.86
C THR A 343 -46.89 -27.34 -35.06
N ARG A 344 -46.23 -26.28 -35.56
CA ARG A 344 -46.72 -25.23 -36.51
C ARG A 344 -47.93 -24.35 -36.12
N GLU A 345 -47.72 -23.02 -36.01
CA GLU A 345 -48.15 -22.01 -37.00
C GLU A 345 -47.90 -20.55 -36.54
N THR A 346 -47.68 -19.70 -37.54
CA THR A 346 -47.42 -18.26 -37.53
C THR A 346 -48.62 -17.41 -37.14
N LYS A 347 -48.41 -16.31 -36.41
CA LYS A 347 -49.14 -15.03 -36.58
C LYS A 347 -48.40 -13.85 -35.95
N GLU A 348 -48.16 -12.83 -36.78
CA GLU A 348 -47.83 -11.47 -36.36
C GLU A 348 -49.02 -10.86 -35.62
N ASP A 349 -48.77 -10.09 -34.56
CA ASP A 349 -49.61 -8.93 -34.28
C ASP A 349 -48.85 -7.81 -33.55
N LYS A 350 -49.20 -6.59 -33.93
CA LYS A 350 -48.62 -5.30 -33.51
C LYS A 350 -49.28 -4.80 -32.21
N GLU A 351 -48.70 -3.71 -31.68
CA GLU A 351 -49.22 -2.81 -30.62
C GLU A 351 -48.89 -3.21 -29.17
N LYS A 352 -48.56 -2.32 -28.22
CA LYS A 352 -48.52 -0.85 -28.13
C LYS A 352 -47.62 -0.50 -26.95
N LYS A 353 -46.86 0.61 -27.04
CA LYS A 353 -46.18 1.23 -25.89
C LYS A 353 -47.24 1.79 -24.94
N THR A 354 -47.26 1.32 -23.70
CA THR A 354 -47.93 2.02 -22.59
C THR A 354 -46.92 2.22 -21.47
N ILE A 355 -46.54 3.48 -21.27
CA ILE A 355 -45.72 3.94 -20.15
C ILE A 355 -46.65 4.04 -18.93
N LEU A 356 -46.39 3.28 -17.87
CA LEU A 356 -47.00 3.49 -16.55
C LEU A 356 -46.02 4.23 -15.63
N PRO A 357 -46.51 5.13 -14.76
CA PRO A 357 -45.67 6.05 -13.99
C PRO A 357 -44.96 5.34 -12.82
N SER A 358 -43.76 5.82 -12.53
CA SER A 358 -42.95 5.43 -11.37
C SER A 358 -43.64 5.81 -10.05
N PRO A 359 -43.75 4.90 -9.06
CA PRO A 359 -44.23 5.27 -7.73
C PRO A 359 -43.12 5.99 -6.94
N GLU A 360 -43.51 7.08 -6.29
CA GLU A 360 -42.68 7.93 -5.43
C GLU A 360 -42.16 7.15 -4.22
N ILE A 361 -40.84 7.23 -3.97
CA ILE A 361 -40.20 6.70 -2.76
C ILE A 361 -40.18 7.80 -1.72
N VAL A 362 -40.96 7.64 -0.65
CA VAL A 362 -40.99 8.53 0.51
C VAL A 362 -39.71 8.34 1.33
N ASN A 363 -39.01 9.44 1.61
CA ASN A 363 -37.77 9.48 2.40
C ASN A 363 -38.07 9.44 3.92
N PRO A 364 -37.57 8.45 4.69
CA PRO A 364 -37.94 8.27 6.09
C PRO A 364 -37.14 9.10 7.12
N TYR A 365 -36.34 10.09 6.70
CA TYR A 365 -35.55 10.91 7.64
C TYR A 365 -35.74 12.41 7.41
N LEU A 366 -36.62 13.01 8.22
CA LEU A 366 -36.71 14.45 8.47
C LEU A 366 -36.17 14.75 9.88
N PRO A 367 -35.29 15.75 10.07
CA PRO A 367 -34.78 16.11 11.39
C PRO A 367 -35.79 17.00 12.14
N PRO A 368 -35.98 16.87 13.47
CA PRO A 368 -36.86 17.76 14.23
C PRO A 368 -36.18 19.09 14.55
N SER A 369 -36.89 20.18 14.29
CA SER A 369 -36.59 21.57 14.64
C SER A 369 -37.24 21.98 15.97
N GLU A 370 -36.42 22.29 17.00
CA GLU A 370 -36.53 23.23 18.16
C GLU A 370 -37.84 23.41 18.99
N PRO A 371 -37.85 24.09 20.18
CA PRO A 371 -37.01 23.96 21.39
C PRO A 371 -37.79 24.00 22.78
N SER A 372 -37.09 23.59 23.87
CA SER A 372 -37.27 23.97 25.33
C SER A 372 -38.47 23.42 26.16
N PRO A 373 -38.51 23.45 27.53
CA PRO A 373 -37.59 24.02 28.56
C PRO A 373 -37.27 23.20 29.86
N LEU A 374 -36.18 23.60 30.54
CA LEU A 374 -35.85 23.74 31.98
C LEU A 374 -36.38 22.82 33.13
N LEU A 375 -35.44 22.36 33.98
CA LEU A 375 -35.35 22.27 35.48
C LEU A 375 -34.50 21.03 35.86
N ASN A 376 -33.61 20.94 36.87
CA ASN A 376 -33.16 21.83 37.93
C ASN A 376 -31.85 21.28 38.54
N HIS A 377 -31.05 22.19 39.13
CA HIS A 377 -29.84 21.95 39.92
C HIS A 377 -30.00 21.01 41.11
N VAL A 378 -29.00 20.16 41.38
CA VAL A 378 -28.50 19.82 42.73
C VAL A 378 -27.00 19.47 42.67
N THR A 379 -26.18 20.26 43.37
CA THR A 379 -24.80 19.92 43.81
C THR A 379 -24.87 19.27 45.20
N PRO A 380 -23.89 18.46 45.62
CA PRO A 380 -22.90 19.03 46.56
C PRO A 380 -21.44 18.55 46.39
N GLN A 381 -20.57 19.40 46.94
CA GLN A 381 -19.14 19.28 47.29
C GLN A 381 -18.76 17.90 47.87
N GLY A 382 -17.53 17.39 47.83
CA GLY A 382 -16.21 17.91 47.54
C GLY A 382 -15.21 17.18 48.45
N SER A 383 -14.09 16.69 47.92
CA SER A 383 -12.89 16.43 48.73
C SER A 383 -11.65 16.47 47.85
N LYS A 384 -10.71 17.28 48.32
CA LYS A 384 -9.38 17.52 47.79
C LYS A 384 -8.50 16.32 48.14
N GLU A 385 -7.65 15.89 47.23
CA GLU A 385 -6.27 15.56 47.59
C GLU A 385 -5.36 15.65 46.37
N SER A 386 -4.42 16.58 46.49
CA SER A 386 -3.30 16.86 45.62
C SER A 386 -2.27 15.76 45.76
N LEU A 387 -1.62 15.33 44.68
CA LEU A 387 -0.22 14.90 44.73
C LEU A 387 0.44 15.18 43.38
N SER A 388 1.48 16.00 43.48
CA SER A 388 2.44 16.33 42.43
C SER A 388 3.43 15.18 42.27
N SER A 389 3.75 14.80 41.05
CA SER A 389 5.11 14.35 40.72
C SER A 389 5.40 14.62 39.25
N ALA A 390 6.29 15.60 39.06
CA ALA A 390 7.06 15.73 37.83
C ALA A 390 8.06 14.58 37.79
N GLU A 391 8.08 13.82 36.70
CA GLU A 391 9.26 13.05 36.30
C GLU A 391 9.50 13.30 34.82
N HIS A 392 10.63 13.98 34.57
CA HIS A 392 11.40 13.84 33.36
C HIS A 392 11.66 12.35 33.11
N ASP A 393 11.56 11.91 31.86
CA ASP A 393 12.62 11.11 31.26
C ASP A 393 12.47 11.02 29.75
N THR A 394 13.36 11.77 29.08
CA THR A 394 14.31 11.28 28.07
C THR A 394 14.19 9.79 27.74
N TYR A 395 14.17 9.39 26.47
CA TYR A 395 15.16 8.49 25.86
C TYR A 395 14.77 8.08 24.43
N LEU A 396 15.69 8.46 23.53
CA LEU A 396 16.30 7.71 22.41
C LEU A 396 15.42 6.81 21.52
#